data_AF-A0A5C7Q5M3-F1
#
_entry.id   AF-A0A5C7Q5M3-F1
#
_cell.length_a   1.000
_cell.length_b   1.000
_cell.length_c   1.000
_cell.angle_alpha   90.00
_cell.angle_beta   90.00
_cell.angle_gamma   90.00
#
_symmetry.space_group_name_H-M   'P 1'
#
loop_
_entity.id
_entity.type
_entity.pdbx_description
1 polymer ?
#
loop_
_entity_poly.entity_id
_entity_poly.type
_entity_poly.pdbx_seq_one_letter_code
_entity_poly.pdbx_strand_id
1 'polypeptide(L)'
;MIALILSSILVCVYALMEAADDFKQILNDEEINHKKQWITRAAFVATYLFFCGDVWWIIGLAGLFSAVFRWDLNGRRGKDWRYVSPSSWYDWQFIRWAPFFRGSNRVGRKVSASFMCRVYAINEHLQASIHRAGLLAYIIEALLFLGTIAIELFA
;
A
#
# COMPACT_ATOMS: atom_id res chain seq x y z
N MET A 1 -20.06 12.75 9.10
CA MET A 1 -20.50 11.33 8.98
C MET A 1 -20.75 10.88 7.53
N ILE A 2 -21.74 11.43 6.79
CA ILE A 2 -22.03 10.98 5.41
C ILE A 2 -20.84 11.18 4.47
N ALA A 3 -20.20 12.36 4.49
CA ALA A 3 -19.02 12.64 3.68
C ALA A 3 -17.83 11.70 3.98
N LEU A 4 -17.65 11.33 5.26
CA LEU A 4 -16.63 10.35 5.68
C LEU A 4 -16.91 8.99 5.03
N ILE A 5 -18.14 8.48 5.18
CA ILE A 5 -18.54 7.19 4.58
C ILE A 5 -18.36 7.21 3.06
N LEU A 6 -18.85 8.26 2.38
CA LEU A 6 -18.77 8.37 0.93
C LEU A 6 -17.32 8.45 0.43
N SER A 7 -16.46 9.23 1.10
CA SER A 7 -15.05 9.33 0.73
C SER A 7 -14.28 8.05 1.02
N SER A 8 -14.57 7.33 2.12
CA SER A 8 -14.00 6.00 2.37
C SER A 8 -14.40 4.98 1.29
N ILE A 9 -15.69 4.93 0.92
CA ILE A 9 -16.17 4.04 -0.15
C ILE A 9 -15.46 4.38 -1.47
N LEU A 10 -15.39 5.66 -1.82
CA LEU A 10 -14.74 6.12 -3.04
C LEU A 10 -13.25 5.71 -3.08
N VAL A 11 -12.55 5.85 -1.96
CA VAL A 11 -11.14 5.41 -1.84
C VAL A 11 -10.99 3.91 -1.97
N CYS A 12 -11.89 3.11 -1.36
CA CYS A 12 -11.88 1.67 -1.52
C CYS A 12 -12.10 1.27 -2.98
N VAL A 13 -13.11 1.83 -3.64
CA VAL A 13 -13.38 1.56 -5.06
C VAL A 13 -12.17 1.93 -5.92
N TYR A 14 -11.58 3.09 -5.68
CA TYR A 14 -10.41 3.55 -6.41
C TYR A 14 -9.18 2.65 -6.19
N ALA A 15 -8.94 2.20 -4.96
CA ALA A 15 -7.88 1.24 -4.63
C ALA A 15 -8.05 -0.10 -5.36
N LEU A 16 -9.27 -0.62 -5.43
CA LEU A 16 -9.58 -1.86 -6.16
C LEU A 16 -9.38 -1.69 -7.68
N MET A 17 -9.74 -0.52 -8.23
CA MET A 17 -9.52 -0.21 -9.64
C MET A 17 -8.03 -0.11 -9.99
N GLU A 18 -7.22 0.59 -9.19
CA GLU A 18 -5.77 0.65 -9.39
C GLU A 18 -5.13 -0.73 -9.22
N ALA A 19 -5.54 -1.51 -8.22
CA ALA A 19 -5.02 -2.87 -8.04
C ALA A 19 -5.33 -3.79 -9.24
N ALA A 20 -6.51 -3.63 -9.86
CA ALA A 20 -6.87 -4.34 -11.07
C ALA A 20 -6.06 -3.89 -12.30
N ASP A 21 -5.77 -2.58 -12.44
CA ASP A 21 -4.94 -2.04 -13.53
C ASP A 21 -3.48 -2.53 -13.41
N ASP A 22 -2.91 -2.47 -12.21
CA ASP A 22 -1.56 -2.97 -11.92
C ASP A 22 -1.47 -4.47 -12.17
N PHE A 23 -2.49 -5.22 -11.77
CA PHE A 23 -2.53 -6.66 -12.02
C PHE A 23 -2.52 -6.97 -13.52
N LYS A 24 -3.26 -6.22 -14.34
CA LYS A 24 -3.26 -6.39 -15.81
C LYS A 24 -1.89 -6.06 -16.41
N GLN A 25 -1.27 -4.97 -15.97
CA GLN A 25 0.07 -4.58 -16.44
C GLN A 25 1.10 -5.67 -16.08
N ILE A 26 1.04 -6.22 -14.86
CA ILE A 26 1.88 -7.34 -14.43
C ILE A 26 1.62 -8.61 -15.28
N LEU A 27 0.37 -8.94 -15.59
CA LEU A 27 0.03 -10.09 -16.43
C LEU A 27 0.55 -9.96 -17.87
N ASN A 28 0.59 -8.74 -18.39
CA ASN A 28 1.06 -8.43 -19.73
C ASN A 28 2.59 -8.23 -19.80
N ASP A 29 3.31 -8.35 -18.68
CA ASP A 29 4.75 -8.01 -18.55
C ASP A 29 5.06 -6.55 -18.95
N GLU A 30 4.10 -5.65 -18.71
CA GLU A 30 4.21 -4.21 -18.95
C GLU A 30 4.80 -3.50 -17.72
N GLU A 31 5.52 -2.40 -17.95
CA GLU A 31 5.99 -1.54 -16.86
C GLU A 31 4.81 -0.82 -16.19
N ILE A 32 4.74 -0.88 -14.86
CA ILE A 32 3.67 -0.21 -14.11
C ILE A 32 3.80 1.30 -14.28
N ASN A 33 2.74 1.95 -14.78
CA ASN A 33 2.75 3.40 -15.00
C ASN A 33 2.55 4.20 -13.70
N HIS A 34 3.60 4.23 -12.87
CA HIS A 34 3.61 4.94 -11.59
C HIS A 34 3.37 6.45 -11.73
N LYS A 35 3.77 7.06 -12.86
CA LYS A 35 3.57 8.50 -13.09
C LYS A 35 2.07 8.84 -13.16
N LYS A 36 1.30 8.05 -13.92
CA LYS A 36 -0.15 8.23 -14.04
C LYS A 36 -0.83 8.08 -12.68
N GLN A 37 -0.52 7.01 -11.94
CA GLN A 37 -1.07 6.75 -10.60
C GLN A 37 -0.80 7.90 -9.63
N TRP A 38 0.43 8.40 -9.59
CA TRP A 38 0.79 9.54 -8.73
C TRP A 38 0.01 10.81 -9.07
N ILE A 39 -0.16 11.11 -10.37
CA ILE A 39 -0.94 12.27 -10.80
C ILE A 39 -2.40 12.13 -10.37
N THR A 40 -3.00 10.94 -10.56
CA THR A 40 -4.40 10.73 -10.20
C THR A 40 -4.62 10.78 -8.69
N ARG A 41 -3.72 10.19 -7.89
CA ARG A 41 -3.74 10.29 -6.42
C ARG A 41 -3.57 11.73 -5.95
N ALA A 42 -2.65 12.50 -6.55
CA ALA A 42 -2.46 13.92 -6.22
C ALA A 42 -3.69 14.76 -6.56
N ALA A 43 -4.34 14.50 -7.71
CA ALA A 43 -5.57 15.17 -8.11
C ALA A 43 -6.73 14.86 -7.14
N PHE A 44 -6.84 13.61 -6.69
CA PHE A 44 -7.81 13.21 -5.67
C PHE A 44 -7.59 13.97 -4.35
N VAL A 45 -6.35 13.98 -3.84
CA VAL A 45 -5.97 14.70 -2.62
C VAL A 45 -6.25 16.20 -2.75
N ALA A 46 -5.87 16.82 -3.87
CA ALA A 46 -6.09 18.25 -4.10
C ALA A 46 -7.59 18.60 -4.15
N THR A 47 -8.40 17.76 -4.82
CA THR A 47 -9.86 17.93 -4.90
C THR A 47 -10.47 17.80 -3.51
N TYR A 48 -10.07 16.79 -2.73
CA TYR A 48 -10.57 16.61 -1.37
C TYR A 48 -10.22 17.80 -0.47
N LEU A 49 -8.95 18.26 -0.48
CA LEU A 49 -8.53 19.45 0.27
C LEU A 49 -9.32 20.69 -0.10
N PHE A 50 -9.59 20.89 -1.39
CA PHE A 50 -10.34 22.05 -1.87
C PHE A 50 -11.78 22.09 -1.33
N PHE A 51 -12.47 20.94 -1.28
CA PHE A 51 -13.87 20.89 -0.86
C PHE A 51 -14.06 20.69 0.65
N CYS A 52 -13.18 19.93 1.30
CA CYS A 52 -13.37 19.51 2.69
C CYS A 52 -12.43 20.23 3.66
N GLY A 53 -11.27 20.71 3.21
CA GLY A 53 -10.29 21.42 4.05
C GLY A 53 -9.64 20.58 5.16
N ASP A 54 -9.95 19.28 5.25
CA ASP A 54 -9.51 18.41 6.32
C ASP A 54 -8.28 17.58 5.92
N VAL A 55 -7.15 17.93 6.52
CA VAL A 55 -5.86 17.27 6.29
C VAL A 55 -5.77 15.94 7.03
N TRP A 56 -6.42 15.81 8.20
CA TRP A 56 -6.32 14.61 9.02
C TRP A 56 -7.03 13.45 8.35
N TRP A 57 -8.20 13.68 7.78
CA TRP A 57 -8.91 12.64 7.06
C TRP A 57 -8.14 12.09 5.85
N ILE A 58 -7.36 12.94 5.16
CA ILE A 58 -6.53 12.49 4.04
C ILE A 58 -5.48 11.47 4.47
N ILE A 59 -4.90 11.64 5.66
CA ILE A 59 -3.93 10.69 6.22
C ILE A 59 -4.61 9.34 6.45
N GLY A 60 -5.84 9.35 6.99
CA GLY A 60 -6.65 8.17 7.21
C GLY A 60 -7.00 7.46 5.90
N LEU A 61 -7.48 8.24 4.92
CA LEU A 61 -7.79 7.75 3.58
C LEU A 61 -6.56 7.17 2.86
N ALA A 62 -5.38 7.75 3.05
CA ALA A 62 -4.14 7.21 2.49
C ALA A 62 -3.77 5.84 3.11
N GLY A 63 -4.00 5.68 4.42
CA GLY A 63 -3.88 4.40 5.12
C GLY A 63 -4.87 3.37 4.56
N LEU A 64 -6.15 3.74 4.48
CA LEU A 64 -7.22 2.89 3.93
C LEU A 64 -6.92 2.47 2.48
N PHE A 65 -6.52 3.42 1.63
CA PHE A 65 -6.13 3.16 0.25
C PHE A 65 -5.04 2.10 0.17
N SER A 66 -3.94 2.29 0.91
CA SER A 66 -2.78 1.39 0.87
C SER A 66 -3.15 -0.03 1.32
N ALA A 67 -3.95 -0.14 2.38
CA ALA A 67 -4.38 -1.43 2.90
C ALA A 67 -5.26 -2.20 1.90
N VAL A 68 -6.28 -1.53 1.33
CA VAL A 68 -7.22 -2.13 0.38
C VAL A 68 -6.51 -2.48 -0.93
N PHE A 69 -5.71 -1.57 -1.47
CA PHE A 69 -4.92 -1.79 -2.68
C PHE A 69 -4.02 -3.02 -2.53
N ARG A 70 -3.27 -3.11 -1.43
CA ARG A 70 -2.36 -4.23 -1.18
C ARG A 70 -3.11 -5.55 -1.03
N TRP A 71 -4.22 -5.54 -0.30
CA TRP A 71 -5.04 -6.73 -0.08
C TRP A 71 -5.57 -7.29 -1.41
N ASP A 72 -6.18 -6.45 -2.25
CA ASP A 72 -6.75 -6.87 -3.53
C ASP A 72 -5.66 -7.29 -4.52
N LEU A 73 -4.59 -6.51 -4.65
CA LEU A 73 -3.47 -6.84 -5.56
C LEU A 73 -2.82 -8.18 -5.18
N ASN A 74 -2.61 -8.43 -3.89
CA ASN A 74 -2.06 -9.71 -3.42
C ASN A 74 -3.02 -10.88 -3.70
N GLY A 75 -4.32 -10.68 -3.45
CA GLY A 75 -5.35 -11.66 -3.77
C GLY A 75 -5.34 -12.06 -5.24
N ARG A 76 -5.32 -11.07 -6.15
CA ARG A 76 -5.25 -11.31 -7.62
C ARG A 76 -3.99 -12.06 -8.03
N ARG A 77 -2.85 -11.78 -7.38
CA ARG A 77 -1.56 -12.41 -7.65
C ARG A 77 -1.37 -13.79 -7.01
N GLY A 78 -2.36 -14.29 -6.27
CA GLY A 78 -2.22 -15.53 -5.49
C GLY A 78 -1.11 -15.45 -4.43
N LYS A 79 -0.89 -14.27 -3.85
CA LYS A 79 0.07 -14.04 -2.76
C LYS A 79 -0.67 -13.97 -1.42
N ASP A 80 0.04 -14.29 -0.34
CA ASP A 80 -0.46 -14.05 1.01
C ASP A 80 -0.84 -12.57 1.17
N TRP A 81 -1.93 -12.28 1.87
CA TRP A 81 -2.38 -10.90 2.06
C TRP A 81 -1.33 -10.04 2.78
N ARG A 82 -0.49 -10.64 3.64
CA ARG A 82 0.63 -9.99 4.34
C ARG A 82 1.85 -9.78 3.46
N TYR A 83 1.80 -10.18 2.19
CA TYR A 83 2.92 -9.95 1.28
C TYR A 83 3.10 -8.44 1.05
N VAL A 84 4.32 -7.96 1.26
CA VAL A 84 4.74 -6.60 0.86
C VAL A 84 5.82 -6.71 -0.19
N SER A 85 5.69 -5.96 -1.27
CA SER A 85 6.57 -6.07 -2.43
C SER A 85 7.85 -5.27 -2.23
N PRO A 86 9.05 -5.89 -2.22
CA PRO A 86 10.31 -5.14 -2.09
C PRO A 86 10.59 -4.20 -3.27
N SER A 87 9.93 -4.44 -4.41
CA SER A 87 9.98 -3.58 -5.60
C SER A 87 9.08 -2.34 -5.49
N SER A 88 8.08 -2.35 -4.61
CA SER A 88 7.25 -1.18 -4.34
C SER A 88 7.98 -0.27 -3.37
N TRP A 89 8.12 1.01 -3.72
CA TRP A 89 8.80 1.98 -2.87
C TRP A 89 8.13 2.14 -1.50
N TYR A 90 6.80 2.07 -1.46
CA TYR A 90 6.01 2.21 -0.22
C TYR A 90 6.26 1.02 0.71
N ASP A 91 6.11 -0.20 0.18
CA ASP A 91 6.34 -1.45 0.89
C ASP A 91 7.80 -1.60 1.33
N TRP A 92 8.75 -1.08 0.53
CA TRP A 92 10.16 -1.07 0.90
C TRP A 92 10.45 -0.27 2.17
N GLN A 93 9.67 0.77 2.48
CA GLN A 93 9.84 1.47 3.75
C GLN A 93 9.51 0.53 4.93
N PHE A 94 8.38 -0.18 4.87
CA PHE A 94 8.02 -1.14 5.92
C PHE A 94 9.06 -2.25 6.08
N ILE A 95 9.61 -2.75 4.97
CA ILE A 95 10.69 -3.72 4.97
C ILE A 95 11.97 -3.14 5.60
N ARG A 96 12.37 -1.91 5.22
CA ARG A 96 13.57 -1.23 5.74
C ARG A 96 13.51 -1.02 7.25
N TRP A 97 12.34 -0.59 7.75
CA TRP A 97 12.15 -0.25 9.15
C TRP A 97 11.75 -1.44 10.02
N ALA A 98 11.37 -2.57 9.42
CA ALA A 98 11.13 -3.80 10.15
C ALA A 98 12.43 -4.23 10.87
N PRO A 99 12.42 -4.39 12.21
CA PRO A 99 13.62 -4.64 13.02
C PRO A 99 14.36 -5.94 12.65
N PHE A 100 13.74 -6.80 11.84
CA PHE A 100 14.25 -8.10 11.41
C PHE A 100 15.06 -8.04 10.10
N PHE A 101 15.09 -6.90 9.40
CA PHE A 101 15.97 -6.67 8.24
C PHE A 101 17.35 -6.08 8.62
N ARG A 102 17.61 -5.85 9.92
CA ARG A 102 18.90 -5.44 10.49
C ARG A 102 19.95 -6.56 10.35
N GLY A 103 20.46 -6.73 9.14
CA GLY A 103 21.49 -7.72 8.83
C GLY A 103 21.68 -7.94 7.32
N SER A 104 20.63 -7.71 6.51
CA SER A 104 20.73 -7.83 5.06
C SER A 104 21.12 -6.49 4.42
N ASN A 105 22.35 -6.04 4.64
CA ASN A 105 22.95 -4.88 3.93
C ASN A 105 23.09 -5.06 2.40
N ARG A 106 22.43 -6.07 1.80
CA ARG A 106 22.68 -6.50 0.40
C ARG A 106 21.51 -6.38 -0.55
N VAL A 107 20.29 -6.10 -0.10
CA VAL A 107 19.17 -5.93 -1.04
C VAL A 107 19.02 -4.45 -1.37
N GLY A 108 19.98 -3.96 -2.16
CA GLY A 108 19.90 -2.63 -2.77
C GLY A 108 18.65 -2.52 -3.64
N ARG A 109 18.07 -1.32 -3.66
CA ARG A 109 16.83 -0.92 -4.35
C ARG A 109 16.75 -1.21 -5.87
N LYS A 110 17.78 -1.82 -6.47
CA LYS A 110 17.95 -2.12 -7.91
C LYS A 110 17.91 -3.62 -8.22
N VAL A 111 17.39 -4.43 -7.32
CA VAL A 111 17.23 -5.86 -7.60
C VAL A 111 15.92 -6.03 -8.37
N SER A 112 16.01 -6.54 -9.60
CA SER A 112 14.86 -6.84 -10.46
C SER A 112 13.74 -7.54 -9.68
N ALA A 113 12.48 -7.16 -9.91
CA ALA A 113 11.31 -7.82 -9.33
C ALA A 113 11.34 -9.35 -9.58
N SER A 114 11.85 -9.78 -10.74
CA SER A 114 12.01 -11.20 -11.07
C SER A 114 13.10 -11.91 -10.26
N PHE A 115 14.17 -11.21 -9.85
CA PHE A 115 15.15 -11.76 -8.91
C PHE A 115 14.59 -11.83 -7.49
N MET A 116 13.89 -10.79 -7.04
CA MET A 116 13.26 -10.79 -5.71
C MET A 116 12.20 -11.88 -5.60
N CYS A 117 11.42 -12.16 -6.65
CA CYS A 117 10.49 -13.29 -6.68
C CYS A 117 11.19 -14.64 -6.52
N ARG A 118 12.35 -14.84 -7.16
CA ARG A 118 13.13 -16.09 -7.01
C ARG A 118 13.75 -16.23 -5.63
N VAL A 119 14.36 -15.17 -5.11
CA VAL A 119 14.96 -15.19 -3.76
C VAL A 119 13.89 -15.36 -2.69
N TYR A 120 12.74 -14.71 -2.86
CA TYR A 120 11.57 -14.90 -2.01
C TYR A 120 11.09 -16.34 -2.01
N ALA A 121 10.97 -16.97 -3.19
CA ALA A 121 10.47 -18.35 -3.30
C ALA A 121 11.34 -19.38 -2.55
N ILE A 122 12.64 -19.10 -2.36
CA ILE A 122 13.61 -20.06 -1.83
C ILE A 122 14.02 -19.74 -0.38
N ASN A 123 13.83 -18.51 0.09
CA ASN A 123 14.32 -18.07 1.41
C ASN A 123 13.18 -17.88 2.42
N GLU A 124 12.96 -18.90 3.26
CA GLU A 124 11.92 -18.90 4.30
C GLU A 124 12.05 -17.74 5.31
N HIS A 125 13.28 -17.36 5.68
CA HIS A 125 13.51 -16.22 6.58
C HIS A 125 13.10 -14.90 5.93
N LEU A 126 13.35 -14.74 4.62
CA LEU A 126 12.91 -13.57 3.87
C LEU A 126 11.38 -13.55 3.75
N GLN A 127 10.74 -14.70 3.51
CA GLN A 127 9.28 -14.81 3.48
C GLN A 127 8.65 -14.39 4.82
N ALA A 128 9.16 -14.94 5.93
CA ALA A 128 8.69 -14.59 7.26
C ALA A 128 8.87 -13.10 7.57
N SER A 129 9.99 -12.50 7.15
CA SER A 129 10.26 -11.07 7.36
C SER A 129 9.33 -10.18 6.55
N ILE A 130 9.06 -10.55 5.29
CA ILE A 130 8.09 -9.86 4.44
C ILE A 130 6.69 -9.96 5.03
N HIS A 131 6.24 -11.15 5.44
CA HIS A 131 4.91 -11.30 6.04
C HIS A 131 4.76 -10.53 7.36
N ARG A 132 5.81 -10.46 8.18
CA ARG A 132 5.80 -9.63 9.40
C ARG A 132 5.74 -8.14 9.07
N ALA A 133 6.51 -7.69 8.08
CA ALA A 133 6.49 -6.30 7.61
C ALA A 133 5.10 -5.91 7.06
N GLY A 134 4.45 -6.81 6.30
CA GLY A 134 3.09 -6.58 5.83
C GLY A 134 2.06 -6.55 6.94
N LEU A 135 2.15 -7.44 7.93
CA LEU A 135 1.28 -7.37 9.11
C LEU A 135 1.44 -6.02 9.83
N LEU A 136 2.68 -5.55 10.02
CA LEU A 136 2.94 -4.24 10.63
C LEU A 136 2.37 -3.09 9.78
N ALA A 137 2.47 -3.18 8.45
CA ALA A 137 1.88 -2.20 7.55
C ALA A 137 0.36 -2.10 7.75
N TYR A 138 -0.34 -3.23 7.77
CA TYR A 138 -1.79 -3.25 8.03
C TYR A 138 -2.16 -2.68 9.40
N ILE A 139 -1.39 -2.98 10.44
CA ILE A 139 -1.64 -2.43 11.78
C ILE A 139 -1.48 -0.91 11.77
N ILE A 140 -0.39 -0.40 11.19
CA ILE A 140 -0.13 1.05 11.11
C ILE A 140 -1.22 1.75 10.29
N GLU A 141 -1.56 1.22 9.12
CA GLU A 141 -2.59 1.78 8.24
C GLU A 141 -3.98 1.78 8.91
N ALA A 142 -4.33 0.71 9.64
CA ALA A 142 -5.56 0.64 10.41
C ALA A 142 -5.58 1.64 11.56
N LEU A 143 -4.47 1.78 12.31
CA LEU A 143 -4.35 2.77 13.39
C LEU A 143 -4.44 4.20 12.87
N LEU A 144 -3.84 4.51 11.71
CA LEU A 144 -3.98 5.82 11.07
C LEU A 144 -5.44 6.09 10.73
N PHE A 145 -6.13 5.15 10.08
CA PHE A 145 -7.53 5.33 9.69
C PHE A 145 -8.46 5.46 10.92
N LEU A 146 -8.34 4.56 11.90
CA LEU A 146 -9.14 4.62 13.12
C LEU A 146 -8.84 5.86 13.96
N GLY A 147 -7.57 6.27 14.03
CA GLY A 147 -7.15 7.51 14.69
C GLY A 147 -7.78 8.74 14.06
N THR A 148 -7.86 8.79 12.73
CA THR A 148 -8.53 9.91 12.03
C THR A 148 -10.04 9.91 12.23
N ILE A 149 -10.68 8.73 12.28
CA ILE A 149 -12.10 8.64 12.66
C ILE A 149 -12.31 9.18 14.08
N ALA A 150 -11.43 8.81 15.02
CA ALA A 150 -11.53 9.29 16.39
C ALA A 150 -11.36 10.81 16.46
N ILE A 151 -10.39 11.40 15.75
CA ILE A 151 -10.22 12.86 15.68
C ILE A 151 -11.50 13.50 15.15
N GLU A 152 -12.06 13.01 14.04
CA GLU A 152 -13.28 13.56 13.44
C GLU A 152 -14.55 13.43 14.31
N LEU A 153 -14.60 12.45 15.21
CA LEU A 153 -15.74 12.25 16.11
C LEU A 153 -15.65 13.09 17.39
N PHE A 154 -14.46 13.52 17.79
CA PHE A 154 -14.19 14.13 19.10
C PHE A 154 -13.55 15.53 19.05
N ALA A 155 -13.15 16.02 17.89
CA ALA A 155 -12.69 17.40 17.67
C ALA A 155 -13.86 18.33 17.31
#